data_AF-A0A6J0CRU0-F1
#
_entry.id   AF-A0A6J0CRU0-F1
#
_cell.length_a   1.000
_cell.length_b   1.000
_cell.length_c   1.000
_cell.angle_alpha   90.00
_cell.angle_beta   90.00
_cell.angle_gamma   90.00
#
_symmetry.space_group_name_H-M   'P 1'
#
loop_
_entity.id
_entity.type
_entity.pdbx_description
1 polymer ?
#
loop_
_entity_poly.entity_id
_entity_poly.type
_entity_poly.pdbx_seq_one_letter_code
_entity_poly.pdbx_strand_id
1 'polypeptide(L)'
;MWSRRQSRLKTPACGVEELRCRRREREAALRKARREQQLVSKRLLREDAPEEAGGQSAAVLLGEAEVQQFLRLAQRGTDEKEREKALVSLRRGLQHPETQQSFIRLEGSMRTLVGLLTSNRALLQLEAARCLHELSHSEQPAVAEACLPATSYLLTYLSVHSSDFIELCLYTLGNLIVESEAMRKQLLAQGVVPALAACIQSPHVAVLEALGYALSQLLQAKEAPEKIIPFNSLCLMQRVVPHGLGCSRLDCEGSSSELQVLHMTFSFSANSPTFCTSLLSLDLIEPLLQLLPLSNVISVLVLTVLCNVVEKGPAYCQRLWPGPLLSCLLKTLVLSDTEVVGQSLELLQLLFLYQPEAAQAFLQQSGLQALERHQEEAQLQDRILALQQTA
;
A
#
# COMPACT_ATOMS: atom_id res chain seq x y z
N MET A 1 42.53 -45.61 11.24
CA MET A 1 42.26 -44.98 12.55
C MET A 1 42.29 -43.46 12.38
N TRP A 2 41.18 -42.80 12.74
CA TRP A 2 40.97 -41.34 12.84
C TRP A 2 40.59 -40.58 11.56
N SER A 3 39.34 -40.74 11.11
CA SER A 3 38.63 -39.70 10.36
C SER A 3 38.06 -38.67 11.34
N ARG A 4 38.66 -37.48 11.39
CA ARG A 4 38.06 -36.29 12.02
C ARG A 4 36.84 -35.87 11.20
N ARG A 5 35.66 -36.40 11.52
CA ARG A 5 34.39 -35.73 11.22
C ARG A 5 34.28 -34.54 12.19
N GLN A 6 34.74 -33.37 11.74
CA GLN A 6 34.30 -32.11 12.32
C GLN A 6 32.81 -31.97 12.01
N SER A 7 31.97 -32.45 12.92
CA SER A 7 30.62 -31.95 13.09
C SER A 7 30.73 -30.44 13.34
N ARG A 8 30.44 -29.64 12.31
CA ARG A 8 30.24 -28.20 12.46
C ARG A 8 29.01 -28.02 13.35
N LEU A 9 29.22 -27.97 14.66
CA LEU A 9 28.31 -27.34 15.60
C LEU A 9 28.17 -25.88 15.15
N LYS A 10 27.14 -25.58 14.35
CA LYS A 10 26.69 -24.21 14.14
C LYS A 10 26.29 -23.68 15.52
N THR A 11 27.05 -22.74 16.05
CA THR A 11 26.69 -22.02 17.28
C THR A 11 25.29 -21.41 17.12
N PRO A 12 24.43 -21.40 18.16
CA PRO A 12 23.06 -20.88 18.07
C PRO A 12 23.02 -19.45 17.51
N ALA A 13 24.01 -18.61 17.85
CA ALA A 13 24.17 -17.25 17.31
C ALA A 13 24.33 -17.18 15.77
N CYS A 14 24.90 -18.22 15.15
CA CYS A 14 25.06 -18.32 13.69
C CYS A 14 23.76 -18.69 12.99
N GLY A 15 22.89 -19.48 13.63
CA GLY A 15 21.55 -19.79 13.11
C GLY A 15 20.60 -18.60 13.21
N VAL A 16 20.74 -17.79 14.27
CA VAL A 16 19.92 -16.59 14.51
C VAL A 16 20.18 -15.49 13.48
N GLU A 17 21.46 -15.18 13.22
CA GLU A 17 21.79 -14.19 12.20
C GLU A 17 21.46 -14.70 10.79
N GLU A 18 21.54 -16.02 10.57
CA GLU A 18 21.07 -16.66 9.33
C GLU A 18 19.55 -16.52 9.14
N LEU A 19 18.74 -16.67 10.19
CA LEU A 19 17.29 -16.42 10.14
C LEU A 19 16.97 -14.95 9.84
N ARG A 20 17.65 -14.01 10.51
CA ARG A 20 17.49 -12.56 10.26
C ARG A 20 17.91 -12.19 8.85
N CYS A 21 19.03 -12.72 8.36
CA CYS A 21 19.48 -12.48 6.98
C CYS A 21 18.49 -13.05 5.96
N ARG A 22 18.05 -14.31 6.11
CA ARG A 22 17.03 -14.92 5.24
C ARG A 22 15.74 -14.11 5.25
N ARG A 23 15.36 -13.54 6.38
CA ARG A 23 14.19 -12.65 6.51
C ARG A 23 14.38 -11.34 5.77
N ARG A 24 15.51 -10.66 5.97
CA ARG A 24 15.83 -9.42 5.23
C ARG A 24 15.86 -9.65 3.72
N GLU A 25 16.41 -10.78 3.28
CA GLU A 25 16.43 -11.21 1.88
C GLU A 25 15.01 -11.52 1.37
N ARG A 26 14.20 -12.26 2.13
CA ARG A 26 12.79 -12.54 1.78
C ARG A 26 11.95 -11.28 1.75
N GLU A 27 12.12 -10.36 2.68
CA GLU A 27 11.43 -9.08 2.65
C GLU A 27 11.93 -8.19 1.52
N ALA A 28 13.23 -8.17 1.22
CA ALA A 28 13.77 -7.46 0.07
C ALA A 28 13.23 -8.06 -1.23
N ALA A 29 13.12 -9.39 -1.31
CA ALA A 29 12.53 -10.12 -2.42
C ALA A 29 11.01 -9.89 -2.51
N LEU A 30 10.27 -9.84 -1.40
CA LEU A 30 8.85 -9.50 -1.38
C LEU A 30 8.63 -8.03 -1.74
N ARG A 31 9.49 -7.11 -1.32
CA ARG A 31 9.46 -5.71 -1.76
C ARG A 31 9.82 -5.59 -3.24
N LYS A 32 10.75 -6.41 -3.75
CA LYS A 32 11.11 -6.44 -5.17
C LYS A 32 9.99 -7.06 -6.01
N ALA A 33 9.49 -8.23 -5.62
CA ALA A 33 8.34 -8.90 -6.22
C ALA A 33 7.08 -8.04 -6.12
N ARG A 34 6.87 -7.29 -5.04
CA ARG A 34 5.80 -6.28 -4.96
C ARG A 34 6.11 -5.07 -5.80
N ARG A 35 7.34 -4.57 -5.92
CA ARG A 35 7.64 -3.53 -6.94
C ARG A 35 7.33 -4.05 -8.34
N GLU A 36 7.60 -5.33 -8.61
CA GLU A 36 7.36 -5.98 -9.89
C GLU A 36 5.88 -6.34 -10.11
N GLN A 37 5.12 -6.65 -9.05
CA GLN A 37 3.67 -6.94 -9.07
C GLN A 37 2.81 -5.67 -8.94
N GLN A 38 3.25 -4.67 -8.17
CA GLN A 38 2.65 -3.33 -8.00
C GLN A 38 3.07 -2.35 -9.10
N LEU A 39 3.88 -2.78 -10.08
CA LEU A 39 3.81 -2.20 -11.42
C LEU A 39 2.36 -2.25 -11.96
N VAL A 40 1.45 -3.06 -11.38
CA VAL A 40 0.08 -3.24 -11.83
C VAL A 40 -0.91 -3.18 -10.66
N SER A 41 -1.34 -1.98 -10.28
CA SER A 41 -2.75 -1.66 -9.91
C SER A 41 -2.85 -0.18 -9.54
N LYS A 42 -2.69 0.67 -10.54
CA LYS A 42 -3.15 2.05 -10.46
C LYS A 42 -4.66 2.00 -10.21
N ARG A 43 -5.14 2.72 -9.20
CA ARG A 43 -6.55 2.64 -8.84
C ARG A 43 -7.36 3.44 -9.85
N LEU A 44 -8.11 2.72 -10.67
CA LEU A 44 -9.18 3.29 -11.48
C LEU A 44 -10.33 3.64 -10.51
N LEU A 45 -10.65 4.92 -10.36
CA LEU A 45 -11.92 5.28 -9.74
C LEU A 45 -13.04 4.70 -10.62
N ARG A 46 -13.88 3.84 -10.03
CA ARG A 46 -15.01 3.23 -10.75
C ARG A 46 -15.96 4.36 -11.13
N GLU A 47 -16.18 4.55 -12.43
CA GLU A 47 -17.12 5.54 -12.93
C GLU A 47 -18.52 5.23 -12.37
N ASP A 48 -19.19 6.25 -11.81
CA ASP A 48 -20.65 6.19 -11.69
C ASP A 48 -21.22 5.91 -13.08
N ALA A 49 -22.14 4.94 -13.14
CA ALA A 49 -22.70 4.41 -14.37
C ALA A 49 -23.11 5.53 -15.36
N PRO A 50 -22.99 5.31 -16.68
CA PRO A 50 -23.34 6.31 -17.66
C PRO A 50 -24.83 6.64 -17.55
N GLU A 51 -25.17 7.90 -17.24
CA GLU A 51 -26.47 8.42 -17.62
C GLU A 51 -26.56 8.36 -19.15
N GLU A 52 -27.45 7.50 -19.63
CA GLU A 52 -27.71 7.30 -21.04
C GLU A 52 -28.21 8.59 -21.70
N ALA A 53 -27.51 9.02 -22.74
CA ALA A 53 -28.12 9.71 -23.87
C ALA A 53 -27.26 9.52 -25.13
N GLY A 54 -27.55 8.46 -25.88
CA GLY A 54 -27.39 8.37 -27.33
C GLY A 54 -25.99 8.58 -27.90
N GLY A 55 -25.29 7.48 -28.17
CA GLY A 55 -24.18 7.46 -29.12
C GLY A 55 -23.10 6.46 -28.71
N GLN A 56 -23.12 5.29 -29.34
CA GLN A 56 -21.96 4.40 -29.39
C GLN A 56 -20.76 5.21 -29.90
N SER A 57 -19.82 5.53 -29.02
CA SER A 57 -18.50 5.97 -29.42
C SER A 57 -17.53 5.04 -28.72
N ALA A 58 -17.13 3.98 -29.45
CA ALA A 58 -15.98 3.17 -29.11
C ALA A 58 -14.81 4.11 -28.77
N ALA A 59 -14.01 3.77 -27.76
CA ALA A 59 -12.85 4.56 -27.35
C ALA A 59 -11.98 4.88 -28.59
N VAL A 60 -11.96 6.16 -28.98
CA VAL A 60 -11.28 6.61 -30.20
C VAL A 60 -9.86 6.99 -29.82
N LEU A 61 -8.88 6.34 -30.46
CA LEU A 61 -7.48 6.78 -30.42
C LEU A 61 -7.41 8.20 -31.02
N LEU A 62 -6.94 9.16 -30.23
CA LEU A 62 -6.87 10.57 -30.66
C LEU A 62 -5.43 10.90 -31.09
N GLY A 63 -5.29 11.45 -32.29
CA GLY A 63 -4.04 12.05 -32.75
C GLY A 63 -3.81 13.44 -32.15
N GLU A 64 -2.66 14.04 -32.47
CA GLU A 64 -2.28 15.37 -31.97
C GLU A 64 -3.27 16.46 -32.39
N ALA A 65 -3.83 16.37 -33.61
CA ALA A 65 -4.79 17.33 -34.14
C ALA A 65 -6.12 17.29 -33.37
N GLU A 66 -6.63 16.10 -33.09
CA GLU A 66 -7.86 15.89 -32.32
C GLU A 66 -7.67 16.34 -30.86
N VAL A 67 -6.55 15.98 -30.23
CA VAL A 67 -6.22 16.44 -28.88
C VAL A 67 -6.14 17.97 -28.83
N GLN A 68 -5.48 18.59 -29.80
CA GLN A 68 -5.40 20.06 -29.89
C GLN A 68 -6.78 20.70 -30.12
N GLN A 69 -7.66 20.06 -30.89
CA GLN A 69 -9.03 20.53 -31.09
C GLN A 69 -9.83 20.50 -29.78
N PHE A 70 -9.82 19.38 -29.06
CA PHE A 70 -10.55 19.25 -27.79
C PHE A 70 -10.03 20.24 -26.74
N LEU A 71 -8.71 20.43 -26.63
CA LEU A 71 -8.13 21.43 -25.73
C LEU A 71 -8.54 22.85 -26.08
N ARG A 72 -8.58 23.21 -27.38
CA ARG A 72 -9.05 24.52 -27.83
C ARG A 72 -10.53 24.74 -27.51
N LEU A 73 -11.37 23.73 -27.74
CA LEU A 73 -12.80 23.80 -27.42
C LEU A 73 -13.02 23.92 -25.90
N ALA A 74 -12.33 23.13 -25.09
CA ALA A 74 -12.39 23.21 -23.64
C ALA A 74 -11.94 24.58 -23.09
N GLN A 75 -10.97 25.23 -23.74
CA GLN A 75 -10.45 26.53 -23.32
C GLN A 75 -11.33 27.71 -23.80
N ARG A 76 -11.77 27.69 -25.07
CA ARG A 76 -12.36 28.86 -25.76
C ARG A 76 -13.84 28.69 -26.12
N GLY A 77 -14.43 27.53 -25.87
CA GLY A 77 -15.85 27.28 -26.13
C GLY A 77 -16.73 28.30 -25.42
N THR A 78 -17.82 28.71 -26.08
CA THR A 78 -18.77 29.69 -25.53
C THR A 78 -19.80 29.02 -24.62
N ASP A 79 -20.18 27.78 -24.93
CA ASP A 79 -21.09 26.98 -24.13
C ASP A 79 -20.32 26.12 -23.13
N GLU A 80 -20.73 26.15 -21.86
CA GLU A 80 -20.10 25.37 -20.80
C GLU A 80 -20.28 23.86 -21.01
N LYS A 81 -21.44 23.43 -21.53
CA LYS A 81 -21.68 22.01 -21.84
C LYS A 81 -20.79 21.52 -22.98
N GLU A 82 -20.50 22.36 -23.97
CA GLU A 82 -19.59 22.03 -25.06
C GLU A 82 -18.14 21.88 -24.54
N ARG A 83 -17.71 22.79 -23.66
CA ARG A 83 -16.39 22.73 -23.03
C ARG A 83 -16.22 21.47 -22.19
N GLU A 84 -17.24 21.13 -21.41
CA GLU A 84 -17.26 19.90 -20.60
C GLU A 84 -17.20 18.66 -21.49
N LYS A 85 -18.05 18.57 -22.53
CA LYS A 85 -18.03 17.46 -23.49
C LYS A 85 -16.67 17.29 -24.15
N ALA A 86 -15.99 18.38 -24.50
CA ALA A 86 -14.65 18.34 -25.07
C ALA A 86 -13.63 17.72 -24.08
N LEU A 87 -13.71 18.06 -22.79
CA LEU A 87 -12.88 17.44 -21.76
C LEU A 87 -13.23 15.97 -21.53
N VAL A 88 -14.51 15.59 -21.55
CA VAL A 88 -14.92 14.18 -21.44
C VAL A 88 -14.39 13.37 -22.62
N SER A 89 -14.45 13.91 -23.85
CA SER A 89 -13.87 13.27 -25.04
C SER A 89 -12.35 13.14 -24.93
N LEU A 90 -11.66 14.18 -24.44
CA LEU A 90 -10.22 14.13 -24.19
C LEU A 90 -9.88 13.06 -23.14
N ARG A 91 -10.60 13.03 -22.02
CA ARG A 91 -10.44 12.04 -20.94
C ARG A 91 -10.55 10.61 -21.46
N ARG A 92 -11.58 10.32 -22.27
CA ARG A 92 -11.77 9.00 -22.90
C ARG A 92 -10.58 8.63 -23.80
N GLY A 93 -10.07 9.59 -24.58
CA GLY A 93 -8.89 9.36 -25.40
C GLY A 93 -7.62 9.09 -24.57
N LEU A 94 -7.45 9.77 -23.44
CA LEU A 94 -6.30 9.65 -22.53
C LEU A 94 -6.20 8.30 -21.81
N GLN A 95 -7.21 7.43 -21.92
CA GLN A 95 -7.12 6.03 -21.51
C GLN A 95 -6.11 5.23 -22.35
N HIS A 96 -5.75 5.74 -23.55
CA HIS A 96 -4.82 5.09 -24.45
C HIS A 96 -3.40 5.70 -24.37
N PRO A 97 -2.34 4.88 -24.22
CA PRO A 97 -0.96 5.35 -24.17
C PRO A 97 -0.53 6.20 -25.37
N GLU A 98 -1.03 5.89 -26.57
CA GLU A 98 -0.75 6.63 -27.81
C GLU A 98 -1.29 8.07 -27.74
N THR A 99 -2.49 8.23 -27.19
CA THR A 99 -3.10 9.55 -26.97
C THR A 99 -2.36 10.31 -25.88
N GLN A 100 -1.95 9.65 -24.79
CA GLN A 100 -1.14 10.26 -23.72
C GLN A 100 0.17 10.82 -24.27
N GLN A 101 0.86 10.06 -25.14
CA GLN A 101 2.07 10.53 -25.81
C GLN A 101 1.81 11.73 -26.72
N SER A 102 0.74 11.66 -27.53
CA SER A 102 0.34 12.76 -28.40
C SER A 102 0.00 14.02 -27.60
N PHE A 103 -0.63 13.86 -26.44
CA PHE A 103 -0.94 14.96 -25.52
C PHE A 103 0.33 15.63 -24.98
N ILE A 104 1.33 14.87 -24.50
CA ILE A 104 2.55 15.46 -23.95
C ILE A 104 3.47 16.05 -25.01
N ARG A 105 3.39 15.59 -26.27
CA ARG A 105 4.12 16.18 -27.40
C ARG A 105 3.57 17.54 -27.81
N LEU A 106 2.27 17.78 -27.61
CA LEU A 106 1.63 19.02 -27.98
C LEU A 106 2.05 20.17 -27.04
N GLU A 107 2.69 21.20 -27.62
CA GLU A 107 3.15 22.36 -26.86
C GLU A 107 1.98 23.09 -26.16
N GLY A 108 2.13 23.32 -24.85
CA GLY A 108 1.13 24.04 -24.06
C GLY A 108 -0.11 23.23 -23.68
N SER A 109 -0.17 21.93 -24.00
CA SER A 109 -1.29 21.04 -23.62
C SER A 109 -1.49 20.99 -22.11
N MET A 110 -0.42 20.69 -21.36
CA MET A 110 -0.45 20.63 -19.90
C MET A 110 -0.76 22.00 -19.29
N ARG A 111 -0.21 23.09 -19.85
CA ARG A 111 -0.52 24.46 -19.39
C ARG A 111 -2.01 24.76 -19.51
N THR A 112 -2.63 24.35 -20.61
CA THR A 112 -4.06 24.51 -20.84
C THR A 112 -4.87 23.69 -19.84
N LEU A 113 -4.48 22.43 -19.62
CA LEU A 113 -5.14 21.54 -18.65
C LEU A 113 -5.05 22.08 -17.22
N VAL A 114 -3.88 22.57 -16.79
CA VAL A 114 -3.70 23.24 -15.49
C VAL A 114 -4.53 24.52 -15.39
N GLY A 115 -4.67 25.28 -16.48
CA GLY A 115 -5.56 26.44 -16.53
C GLY A 115 -7.04 26.08 -16.32
N LEU A 116 -7.47 24.92 -16.82
CA LEU A 116 -8.83 24.41 -16.61
C LEU A 116 -9.02 23.86 -15.19
N LEU A 117 -8.00 23.17 -14.66
CA LEU A 117 -7.93 22.68 -13.28
C LEU A 117 -8.02 23.83 -12.25
N THR A 118 -7.51 25.00 -12.58
CA THR A 118 -7.51 26.20 -11.72
C THR A 118 -8.63 27.17 -12.03
N SER A 119 -9.57 26.78 -12.90
CA SER A 119 -10.72 27.61 -13.23
C SER A 119 -11.72 27.68 -12.08
N ASN A 120 -12.55 28.73 -12.08
CA ASN A 120 -13.64 28.91 -11.13
C ASN A 120 -14.91 28.09 -11.47
N ARG A 121 -14.82 27.15 -12.42
CA ARG A 121 -15.94 26.36 -12.91
C ARG A 121 -15.79 24.92 -12.42
N ALA A 122 -16.63 24.53 -11.47
CA ALA A 122 -16.52 23.24 -10.78
C ALA A 122 -16.52 22.03 -11.75
N LEU A 123 -17.36 22.06 -12.78
CA LEU A 123 -17.44 20.98 -13.78
C LEU A 123 -16.15 20.84 -14.58
N LEU A 124 -15.60 21.96 -15.07
CA LEU A 124 -14.35 21.95 -15.84
C LEU A 124 -13.15 21.59 -14.97
N GLN A 125 -13.15 22.06 -13.72
CA GLN A 125 -12.11 21.71 -12.74
C GLN A 125 -12.11 20.20 -12.45
N LEU A 126 -13.28 19.60 -12.23
CA LEU A 126 -13.42 18.16 -12.02
C LEU A 126 -12.98 17.35 -13.24
N GLU A 127 -13.45 17.69 -14.45
CA GLU A 127 -13.06 16.97 -15.65
C GLU A 127 -11.57 17.15 -15.99
N ALA A 128 -10.98 18.33 -15.70
CA ALA A 128 -9.54 18.52 -15.82
C ALA A 128 -8.74 17.66 -14.84
N ALA A 129 -9.21 17.54 -13.59
CA ALA A 129 -8.61 16.64 -12.60
C ALA A 129 -8.74 15.17 -13.03
N ARG A 130 -9.87 14.77 -13.62
CA ARG A 130 -10.06 13.42 -14.16
C ARG A 130 -9.14 13.14 -15.36
N CYS A 131 -8.90 14.11 -16.24
CA CYS A 131 -7.88 13.97 -17.30
C CYS A 131 -6.46 13.76 -16.74
N LEU A 132 -6.10 14.48 -15.67
CA LEU A 132 -4.81 14.28 -14.98
C LEU A 132 -4.73 12.90 -14.32
N HIS A 133 -5.85 12.42 -13.78
CA HIS A 133 -5.95 11.06 -13.26
C HIS A 133 -5.66 10.03 -14.35
N GLU A 134 -6.27 10.14 -15.54
CA GLU A 134 -5.95 9.25 -16.68
C GLU A 134 -4.47 9.31 -17.07
N LEU A 135 -3.87 10.51 -17.12
CA LEU A 135 -2.43 10.66 -17.40
C LEU A 135 -1.56 10.00 -16.32
N SER A 136 -1.97 10.04 -15.05
CA SER A 136 -1.27 9.33 -13.97
C SER A 136 -1.27 7.81 -14.14
N HIS A 137 -2.13 7.27 -15.02
CA HIS A 137 -2.15 5.85 -15.34
C HIS A 137 -1.01 5.40 -16.27
N SER A 138 -0.31 6.33 -16.90
CA SER A 138 0.78 6.00 -17.83
C SER A 138 1.98 5.36 -17.14
N GLU A 139 2.47 4.23 -17.68
CA GLU A 139 3.73 3.59 -17.24
C GLU A 139 4.98 4.34 -17.76
N GLN A 140 4.79 5.38 -18.57
CA GLN A 140 5.87 6.16 -19.14
C GLN A 140 6.27 7.30 -18.20
N PRO A 141 7.54 7.36 -17.73
CA PRO A 141 7.97 8.39 -16.79
C PRO A 141 7.84 9.81 -17.37
N ALA A 142 7.99 9.96 -18.70
CA ALA A 142 7.81 11.24 -19.39
C ALA A 142 6.38 11.80 -19.26
N VAL A 143 5.36 10.93 -19.24
CA VAL A 143 3.96 11.36 -19.07
C VAL A 143 3.71 11.77 -17.61
N ALA A 144 4.22 11.00 -16.66
CA ALA A 144 4.15 11.38 -15.25
C ALA A 144 4.85 12.72 -14.98
N GLU A 145 6.06 12.91 -15.51
CA GLU A 145 6.82 14.16 -15.37
C GLU A 145 6.12 15.35 -16.04
N ALA A 146 5.41 15.14 -17.15
CA ALA A 146 4.59 16.20 -17.74
C ALA A 146 3.53 16.73 -16.77
N CYS A 147 3.04 15.91 -15.83
CA CYS A 147 2.06 16.32 -14.81
C CYS A 147 2.65 17.15 -13.66
N LEU A 148 3.98 17.34 -13.58
CA LEU A 148 4.64 18.11 -12.52
C LEU A 148 4.01 19.48 -12.24
N PRO A 149 3.65 20.32 -13.24
CA PRO A 149 3.06 21.63 -12.98
C PRO A 149 1.71 21.57 -12.26
N ALA A 150 0.97 20.46 -12.40
CA ALA A 150 -0.35 20.29 -11.78
C ALA A 150 -0.27 19.89 -10.29
N THR A 151 0.83 19.27 -9.87
CA THR A 151 0.97 18.64 -8.54
C THR A 151 0.76 19.60 -7.36
N SER A 152 1.28 20.82 -7.45
CA SER A 152 1.08 21.84 -6.40
C SER A 152 -0.39 22.23 -6.20
N TYR A 153 -1.19 22.24 -7.27
CA TYR A 153 -2.62 22.50 -7.21
C TYR A 153 -3.36 21.31 -6.61
N LEU A 154 -3.04 20.08 -7.05
CA LEU A 154 -3.61 18.85 -6.47
C LEU A 154 -3.40 18.79 -4.95
N LEU A 155 -2.20 19.16 -4.46
CA LEU A 155 -1.90 19.24 -3.03
C LEU A 155 -2.73 20.29 -2.31
N THR A 156 -2.90 21.47 -2.91
CA THR A 156 -3.71 22.55 -2.33
C THR A 156 -5.17 22.10 -2.18
N TYR A 157 -5.69 21.38 -3.17
CA TYR A 157 -7.08 20.95 -3.22
C TYR A 157 -7.45 19.88 -2.19
N LEU A 158 -6.47 19.20 -1.59
CA LEU A 158 -6.68 18.26 -0.49
C LEU A 158 -7.34 18.91 0.75
N SER A 159 -7.30 20.24 0.86
CA SER A 159 -7.83 20.99 2.01
C SER A 159 -9.09 21.81 1.74
N VAL A 160 -9.49 22.00 0.47
CA VAL A 160 -10.48 23.03 0.08
C VAL A 160 -11.72 22.43 -0.62
N HIS A 161 -11.68 21.17 -1.06
CA HIS A 161 -12.73 20.58 -1.91
C HIS A 161 -13.58 19.50 -1.21
N SER A 162 -14.57 18.98 -1.94
CA SER A 162 -15.42 17.86 -1.52
C SER A 162 -14.62 16.56 -1.34
N SER A 163 -15.18 15.61 -0.58
CA SER A 163 -14.58 14.30 -0.35
C SER A 163 -14.15 13.60 -1.63
N ASP A 164 -15.01 13.62 -2.64
CA ASP A 164 -14.82 12.88 -3.90
C ASP A 164 -13.70 13.50 -4.73
N PHE A 165 -13.55 14.83 -4.66
CA PHE A 165 -12.47 15.55 -5.33
C PHE A 165 -11.13 15.31 -4.61
N ILE A 166 -11.15 15.31 -3.28
CA ILE A 166 -9.97 14.98 -2.46
C ILE A 166 -9.51 13.55 -2.76
N GLU A 167 -10.44 12.60 -2.82
CA GLU A 167 -10.18 11.20 -3.19
C GLU A 167 -9.49 11.10 -4.56
N LEU A 168 -10.04 11.74 -5.59
CA LEU A 168 -9.45 11.82 -6.93
C LEU A 168 -8.03 12.39 -6.91
N CYS A 169 -7.79 13.47 -6.17
CA CYS A 169 -6.47 14.08 -6.03
C CYS A 169 -5.47 13.12 -5.35
N LEU A 170 -5.89 12.44 -4.28
CA LEU A 170 -5.06 11.50 -3.55
C LEU A 170 -4.65 10.31 -4.40
N TYR A 171 -5.57 9.71 -5.17
CA TYR A 171 -5.20 8.63 -6.09
C TYR A 171 -4.29 9.11 -7.21
N THR A 172 -4.56 10.28 -7.78
CA THR A 172 -3.71 10.87 -8.83
C THR A 172 -2.29 11.12 -8.32
N LEU A 173 -2.14 11.70 -7.13
CA LEU A 173 -0.84 11.91 -6.48
C LEU A 173 -0.16 10.58 -6.16
N GLY A 174 -0.90 9.61 -5.61
CA GLY A 174 -0.39 8.27 -5.32
C GLY A 174 0.22 7.59 -6.53
N ASN A 175 -0.49 7.62 -7.67
CA ASN A 175 -0.01 7.07 -8.93
C ASN A 175 1.29 7.77 -9.39
N LEU A 176 1.33 9.11 -9.36
CA LEU A 176 2.50 9.86 -9.83
C LEU A 176 3.77 9.66 -8.98
N ILE A 177 3.63 9.38 -7.67
CA ILE A 177 4.77 9.21 -6.75
C ILE A 177 5.69 8.04 -7.15
N VAL A 178 5.14 6.99 -7.77
CA VAL A 178 5.87 5.75 -8.07
C VAL A 178 6.69 5.87 -9.36
N GLU A 179 6.18 6.64 -10.33
CA GLU A 179 6.66 6.59 -11.72
C GLU A 179 8.05 7.19 -11.94
N SER A 180 8.41 8.27 -11.23
CA SER A 180 9.70 8.95 -11.40
C SER A 180 10.30 9.43 -10.09
N GLU A 181 11.61 9.27 -9.95
CA GLU A 181 12.38 9.82 -8.83
C GLU A 181 12.34 11.36 -8.81
N ALA A 182 12.35 12.01 -9.99
CA ALA A 182 12.24 13.45 -10.09
C ALA A 182 10.86 13.94 -9.59
N MET A 183 9.79 13.23 -9.98
CA MET A 183 8.43 13.49 -9.49
C MET A 183 8.34 13.39 -7.97
N ARG A 184 8.87 12.31 -7.40
CA ARG A 184 8.87 12.10 -5.96
C ARG A 184 9.65 13.19 -5.22
N LYS A 185 10.85 13.56 -5.68
CA LYS A 185 11.65 14.63 -5.07
C LYS A 185 10.91 15.96 -5.09
N GLN A 186 10.25 16.28 -6.21
CA GLN A 186 9.46 17.51 -6.31
C GLN A 186 8.25 17.50 -5.37
N LEU A 187 7.48 16.41 -5.31
CA LEU A 187 6.33 16.30 -4.41
C LEU A 187 6.74 16.44 -2.93
N LEU A 188 7.88 15.87 -2.55
CA LEU A 188 8.45 16.07 -1.22
C LEU A 188 8.79 17.54 -0.96
N ALA A 189 9.41 18.23 -1.92
CA ALA A 189 9.74 19.65 -1.81
C ALA A 189 8.48 20.56 -1.76
N GLN A 190 7.40 20.17 -2.43
CA GLN A 190 6.11 20.86 -2.40
C GLN A 190 5.31 20.64 -1.11
N GLY A 191 5.78 19.76 -0.21
CA GLY A 191 5.09 19.51 1.06
C GLY A 191 3.97 18.47 0.96
N VAL A 192 4.13 17.41 0.16
CA VAL A 192 3.17 16.28 0.14
C VAL A 192 2.94 15.68 1.53
N VAL A 193 3.97 15.57 2.36
CA VAL A 193 3.87 14.96 3.71
C VAL A 193 2.91 15.72 4.63
N PRO A 194 3.05 17.05 4.84
CA PRO A 194 2.09 17.79 5.65
C PRO A 194 0.69 17.84 5.02
N ALA A 195 0.56 17.84 3.69
CA ALA A 195 -0.74 17.81 3.03
C ALA A 195 -1.49 16.48 3.30
N LEU A 196 -0.82 15.34 3.12
CA LEU A 196 -1.36 14.02 3.44
C LEU A 196 -1.69 13.90 4.94
N ALA A 197 -0.88 14.53 5.81
CA ALA A 197 -1.14 14.55 7.23
C ALA A 197 -2.44 15.27 7.62
N ALA A 198 -2.78 16.37 6.94
CA ALA A 198 -4.03 17.08 7.18
C ALA A 198 -5.25 16.21 6.82
N CYS A 199 -5.17 15.42 5.75
CA CYS A 199 -6.24 14.54 5.30
C CYS A 199 -6.62 13.44 6.30
N ILE A 200 -5.77 13.14 7.28
CA ILE A 200 -6.05 12.14 8.34
C ILE A 200 -7.24 12.55 9.19
N GLN A 201 -7.46 13.86 9.31
CA GLN A 201 -8.58 14.39 10.08
C GLN A 201 -9.91 14.27 9.34
N SER A 202 -9.93 13.87 8.06
CA SER A 202 -11.14 13.70 7.26
C SER A 202 -12.13 12.71 7.91
N PRO A 203 -13.43 13.05 7.98
CA PRO A 203 -14.48 12.12 8.44
C PRO A 203 -14.88 11.09 7.37
N HIS A 204 -14.43 11.26 6.12
CA HIS A 204 -14.86 10.43 5.00
C HIS A 204 -13.94 9.22 4.81
N VAL A 205 -14.50 8.02 4.85
CA VAL A 205 -13.76 6.76 4.70
C VAL A 205 -13.03 6.70 3.36
N ALA A 206 -13.68 7.03 2.26
CA ALA A 206 -13.08 7.03 0.91
C ALA A 206 -11.80 7.90 0.81
N VAL A 207 -11.79 9.05 1.49
CA VAL A 207 -10.60 9.91 1.58
C VAL A 207 -9.48 9.23 2.37
N LEU A 208 -9.80 8.57 3.48
CA LEU A 208 -8.82 7.85 4.29
C LEU A 208 -8.23 6.65 3.54
N GLU A 209 -9.03 5.98 2.71
CA GLU A 209 -8.57 4.88 1.85
C GLU A 209 -7.60 5.36 0.76
N ALA A 210 -7.97 6.44 0.06
CA ALA A 210 -7.11 7.04 -0.96
C ALA A 210 -5.82 7.61 -0.35
N LEU A 211 -5.89 8.15 0.87
CA LEU A 211 -4.74 8.60 1.64
C LEU A 211 -3.82 7.42 2.01
N GLY A 212 -4.40 6.30 2.45
CA GLY A 212 -3.67 5.06 2.70
C GLY A 212 -2.94 4.56 1.44
N TYR A 213 -3.59 4.61 0.28
CA TYR A 213 -2.97 4.32 -1.01
C TYR A 213 -1.79 5.25 -1.30
N ALA A 214 -1.99 6.57 -1.27
CA ALA A 214 -0.96 7.55 -1.59
C ALA A 214 0.29 7.44 -0.68
N LEU A 215 0.06 7.24 0.62
CA LEU A 215 1.15 6.99 1.56
C LEU A 215 1.87 5.67 1.27
N SER A 216 1.17 4.63 0.83
CA SER A 216 1.79 3.33 0.48
C SER A 216 2.73 3.46 -0.70
N GLN A 217 2.37 4.30 -1.66
CA GLN A 217 3.23 4.59 -2.81
C GLN A 217 4.45 5.39 -2.37
N LEU A 218 4.27 6.38 -1.48
CA LEU A 218 5.37 7.20 -0.97
C LEU A 218 6.41 6.39 -0.18
N LEU A 219 5.98 5.41 0.61
CA LEU A 219 6.85 4.62 1.48
C LEU A 219 7.61 3.50 0.77
N GLN A 220 7.19 3.13 -0.43
CA GLN A 220 7.95 2.19 -1.26
C GLN A 220 9.31 2.77 -1.70
N ALA A 221 9.46 4.10 -1.69
CA ALA A 221 10.71 4.75 -2.01
C ALA A 221 11.78 4.53 -0.94
N LYS A 222 13.01 4.22 -1.35
CA LYS A 222 14.14 3.99 -0.44
C LYS A 222 14.48 5.21 0.43
N GLU A 223 14.08 6.40 0.00
CA GLU A 223 14.44 7.71 0.58
C GLU A 223 13.38 8.25 1.58
N ALA A 224 12.21 7.60 1.65
CA ALA A 224 11.04 8.05 2.40
C ALA A 224 11.03 7.80 3.92
N PRO A 225 11.57 6.68 4.47
CA PRO A 225 11.27 6.30 5.85
C PRO A 225 11.90 7.22 6.92
N GLU A 226 12.95 7.98 6.60
CA GLU A 226 13.61 8.88 7.57
C GLU A 226 12.94 10.25 7.71
N LYS A 227 12.17 10.70 6.70
CA LYS A 227 11.51 12.03 6.70
C LYS A 227 10.01 12.00 6.98
N ILE A 228 9.36 10.84 6.86
CA ILE A 228 7.88 10.72 6.85
C ILE A 228 7.32 10.28 8.22
N ILE A 229 8.18 9.80 9.11
CA ILE A 229 7.80 9.11 10.34
C ILE A 229 8.28 9.99 11.49
N PRO A 230 7.40 10.66 12.26
CA PRO A 230 6.83 9.91 13.38
C PRO A 230 5.46 10.33 13.97
N PHE A 231 4.57 11.12 13.35
CA PHE A 231 3.33 11.53 14.06
C PHE A 231 1.98 11.20 13.40
N ASN A 232 1.94 10.95 12.09
CA ASN A 232 0.68 11.03 11.33
C ASN A 232 0.18 9.67 10.80
N SER A 233 1.06 8.70 10.56
CA SER A 233 0.67 7.33 10.17
C SER A 233 -0.15 6.59 11.25
N LEU A 234 -0.15 7.10 12.48
CA LEU A 234 -0.67 6.46 13.67
C LEU A 234 -2.18 6.77 13.89
N CYS A 235 -2.60 8.02 13.67
CA CYS A 235 -4.01 8.41 13.68
C CYS A 235 -4.78 7.80 12.50
N LEU A 236 -4.13 7.57 11.36
CA LEU A 236 -4.75 6.83 10.25
C LEU A 236 -5.12 5.42 10.66
N MET A 237 -4.21 4.70 11.32
CA MET A 237 -4.47 3.33 11.74
C MET A 237 -5.63 3.22 12.73
N GLN A 238 -5.72 4.14 13.70
CA GLN A 238 -6.85 4.20 14.62
C GLN A 238 -8.19 4.50 13.95
N ARG A 239 -8.19 5.16 12.78
CA ARG A 239 -9.43 5.51 12.06
C ARG A 239 -9.77 4.51 10.96
N VAL A 240 -8.80 3.99 10.23
CA VAL A 240 -9.06 3.11 9.10
C VAL A 240 -9.29 1.65 9.54
N VAL A 241 -8.59 1.17 10.58
CA VAL A 241 -8.77 -0.22 11.05
C VAL A 241 -10.18 -0.50 11.60
N PRO A 242 -10.79 0.37 12.43
CA PRO A 242 -12.14 0.11 12.93
C PRO A 242 -13.24 0.26 11.88
N HIS A 243 -13.04 1.08 10.85
CA HIS A 243 -14.06 1.33 9.82
C HIS A 243 -14.05 0.31 8.68
N GLY A 244 -12.89 -0.28 8.33
CA GLY A 244 -12.84 -1.45 7.43
C GLY A 244 -13.46 -2.71 8.06
N LEU A 245 -13.41 -2.82 9.39
CA LEU A 245 -14.07 -3.91 10.13
C LEU A 245 -15.60 -3.84 10.14
N GLY A 246 -16.22 -2.72 9.73
CA GLY A 246 -17.66 -2.52 9.75
C GLY A 246 -18.36 -2.69 8.38
N CYS A 247 -17.61 -2.90 7.30
CA CYS A 247 -18.18 -2.97 5.96
C CYS A 247 -18.47 -4.42 5.54
N SER A 248 -19.73 -4.83 5.64
CA SER A 248 -20.24 -6.15 5.24
C SER A 248 -20.28 -6.39 3.72
N ARG A 249 -19.36 -5.82 2.93
CA ARG A 249 -19.27 -6.02 1.46
C ARG A 249 -18.04 -6.85 1.10
N LEU A 250 -18.09 -8.13 1.48
CA LEU A 250 -17.11 -9.15 1.09
C LEU A 250 -17.45 -9.78 -0.28
N ASP A 251 -17.68 -8.96 -1.30
CA ASP A 251 -17.96 -9.46 -2.66
C ASP A 251 -17.19 -8.66 -3.72
N CYS A 252 -15.87 -8.57 -3.61
CA CYS A 252 -14.99 -8.13 -4.71
C CYS A 252 -13.61 -8.78 -4.55
N GLU A 253 -13.32 -9.78 -5.38
CA GLU A 253 -11.96 -10.27 -5.56
C GLU A 253 -11.10 -9.15 -6.18
N GLY A 254 -10.21 -8.60 -5.37
CA GLY A 254 -9.32 -7.51 -5.74
C GLY A 254 -9.74 -6.16 -5.15
N SER A 255 -8.83 -5.55 -4.37
CA SER A 255 -8.91 -4.17 -3.86
C SER A 255 -9.95 -3.86 -2.76
N SER A 256 -10.01 -4.67 -1.70
CA SER A 256 -10.60 -4.23 -0.43
C SER A 256 -9.70 -3.20 0.26
N SER A 257 -10.26 -2.12 0.82
CA SER A 257 -9.51 -1.05 1.48
C SER A 257 -8.71 -1.49 2.70
N GLU A 258 -9.10 -2.59 3.34
CA GLU A 258 -8.40 -3.25 4.44
C GLU A 258 -7.03 -3.80 3.99
N LEU A 259 -6.94 -4.39 2.79
CA LEU A 259 -5.68 -4.89 2.24
C LEU A 259 -4.68 -3.75 1.99
N GLN A 260 -5.16 -2.57 1.59
CA GLN A 260 -4.31 -1.39 1.38
C GLN A 260 -3.67 -0.92 2.68
N VAL A 261 -4.46 -0.87 3.76
CA VAL A 261 -4.04 -0.44 5.10
C VAL A 261 -3.10 -1.44 5.76
N LEU A 262 -3.32 -2.73 5.50
CA LEU A 262 -2.43 -3.81 5.93
C LEU A 262 -1.12 -3.86 5.14
N HIS A 263 -1.15 -3.57 3.84
CA HIS A 263 0.08 -3.37 3.05
C HIS A 263 0.87 -2.15 3.53
N MET A 264 0.17 -1.13 4.00
CA MET A 264 0.76 0.07 4.59
C MET A 264 1.49 -0.22 5.90
N THR A 265 0.84 -0.87 6.86
CA THR A 265 1.48 -1.28 8.12
C THR A 265 2.62 -2.24 7.91
N PHE A 266 2.50 -3.17 6.96
CA PHE A 266 3.61 -4.01 6.53
C PHE A 266 4.82 -3.17 6.13
N SER A 267 4.60 -2.16 5.28
CA SER A 267 5.70 -1.36 4.72
C SER A 267 6.37 -0.49 5.79
N PHE A 268 5.59 0.08 6.71
CA PHE A 268 6.10 0.89 7.81
C PHE A 268 6.84 0.08 8.87
N SER A 269 6.26 -1.03 9.33
CA SER A 269 6.85 -1.88 10.39
C SER A 269 8.19 -2.45 9.99
N ALA A 270 8.37 -2.75 8.70
CA ALA A 270 9.63 -3.28 8.20
C ALA A 270 10.78 -2.24 8.31
N ASN A 271 10.49 -0.97 8.04
CA ASN A 271 11.53 0.06 7.82
C ASN A 271 11.75 0.99 9.01
N SER A 272 10.89 0.99 10.04
CA SER A 272 10.94 2.01 11.09
C SER A 272 10.78 1.45 12.50
N PRO A 273 11.85 1.49 13.33
CA PRO A 273 11.75 1.19 14.75
C PRO A 273 10.78 2.11 15.49
N THR A 274 10.68 3.39 15.08
CA THR A 274 9.77 4.36 15.67
C THR A 274 8.31 3.98 15.40
N PHE A 275 7.98 3.50 14.19
CA PHE A 275 6.65 2.96 13.91
C PHE A 275 6.32 1.73 14.76
N CYS A 276 7.25 0.77 14.90
CA CYS A 276 7.07 -0.39 15.76
C CYS A 276 6.81 0.02 17.23
N THR A 277 7.52 1.04 17.72
CA THR A 277 7.33 1.57 19.08
C THR A 277 5.96 2.20 19.25
N SER A 278 5.49 2.96 18.26
CA SER A 278 4.16 3.58 18.28
C SER A 278 3.03 2.54 18.21
N LEU A 279 3.18 1.49 17.41
CA LEU A 279 2.21 0.40 17.29
C LEU A 279 1.99 -0.30 18.64
N LEU A 280 3.07 -0.53 19.39
CA LEU A 280 3.01 -1.08 20.75
C LEU A 280 2.49 -0.10 21.79
N SER A 281 2.76 1.20 21.63
CA SER A 281 2.38 2.23 22.62
C SER A 281 0.92 2.66 22.54
N LEU A 282 0.22 2.28 21.47
CA LEU A 282 -1.20 2.54 21.26
C LEU A 282 -2.07 1.28 21.32
N ASP A 283 -1.53 0.16 21.78
CA ASP A 283 -2.26 -1.11 21.93
C ASP A 283 -2.93 -1.60 20.62
N LEU A 284 -2.33 -1.28 19.47
CA LEU A 284 -2.85 -1.68 18.16
C LEU A 284 -2.59 -3.16 17.81
N ILE A 285 -1.87 -3.89 18.68
CA ILE A 285 -1.60 -5.32 18.52
C ILE A 285 -2.89 -6.14 18.55
N GLU A 286 -3.78 -5.87 19.50
CA GLU A 286 -5.02 -6.64 19.65
C GLU A 286 -5.98 -6.43 18.47
N PRO A 287 -6.23 -5.18 17.99
CA PRO A 287 -6.95 -4.96 16.75
C PRO A 287 -6.34 -5.69 15.54
N LEU A 288 -5.01 -5.72 15.41
CA LEU A 288 -4.36 -6.46 14.32
C LEU A 288 -4.59 -7.98 14.44
N LEU A 289 -4.53 -8.53 15.66
CA LEU A 289 -4.81 -9.95 15.89
C LEU A 289 -6.27 -10.33 15.57
N GLN A 290 -7.21 -9.40 15.76
CA GLN A 290 -8.62 -9.60 15.38
C GLN A 290 -8.83 -9.68 13.86
N LEU A 291 -7.85 -9.28 13.04
CA LEU A 291 -7.92 -9.38 11.57
C LEU A 291 -7.47 -10.76 11.04
N LEU A 292 -6.75 -11.56 11.85
CA LEU A 292 -6.27 -12.89 11.46
C LEU A 292 -7.33 -13.89 10.95
N PRO A 293 -8.62 -13.86 11.35
CA PRO A 293 -9.63 -14.77 10.81
C PRO A 293 -10.29 -14.27 9.52
N LEU A 294 -9.96 -13.08 9.01
CA LEU A 294 -10.70 -12.46 7.89
C LEU A 294 -10.38 -13.10 6.52
N SER A 295 -9.11 -13.31 6.20
CA SER A 295 -8.68 -14.00 4.98
C SER A 295 -7.19 -14.39 5.06
N ASN A 296 -6.77 -15.40 4.31
CA ASN A 296 -5.36 -15.85 4.32
C ASN A 296 -4.39 -14.71 3.95
N VAL A 297 -4.76 -13.88 2.97
CA VAL A 297 -3.95 -12.73 2.55
C VAL A 297 -3.80 -11.72 3.70
N ILE A 298 -4.88 -11.41 4.41
CA ILE A 298 -4.85 -10.53 5.58
C ILE A 298 -3.98 -11.14 6.68
N SER A 299 -4.12 -12.44 6.94
CA SER A 299 -3.36 -13.15 7.96
C SER A 299 -1.86 -13.11 7.69
N VAL A 300 -1.43 -13.35 6.45
CA VAL A 300 -0.02 -13.24 6.04
C VAL A 300 0.51 -11.83 6.31
N LEU A 301 -0.26 -10.79 6.00
CA LEU A 301 0.15 -9.39 6.21
C LEU A 301 0.28 -9.04 7.70
N VAL A 302 -0.72 -9.38 8.50
CA VAL A 302 -0.70 -9.16 9.95
C VAL A 302 0.48 -9.88 10.59
N LEU A 303 0.65 -11.18 10.28
CA LEU A 303 1.75 -11.97 10.81
C LEU A 303 3.10 -11.37 10.41
N THR A 304 3.24 -10.88 9.17
CA THR A 304 4.49 -10.26 8.75
C THR A 304 4.77 -8.95 9.48
N VAL A 305 3.74 -8.13 9.75
CA VAL A 305 3.88 -6.92 10.60
C VAL A 305 4.38 -7.29 11.99
N LEU A 306 3.79 -8.32 12.61
CA LEU A 306 4.18 -8.77 13.94
C LEU A 306 5.63 -9.30 13.94
N CYS A 307 6.02 -10.08 12.93
CA CYS A 307 7.41 -10.51 12.74
C CYS A 307 8.36 -9.29 12.62
N ASN A 308 7.98 -8.23 11.92
CA ASN A 308 8.78 -7.00 11.81
C ASN A 308 8.99 -6.32 13.16
N VAL A 309 7.97 -6.32 14.03
CA VAL A 309 8.06 -5.75 15.37
C VAL A 309 8.97 -6.61 16.26
N VAL A 310 8.79 -7.93 16.25
CA VAL A 310 9.60 -8.88 17.03
C VAL A 310 11.07 -8.84 16.59
N GLU A 311 11.37 -8.70 15.29
CA GLU A 311 12.76 -8.62 14.80
C GLU A 311 13.54 -7.46 15.45
N LYS A 312 12.89 -6.34 15.78
CA LYS A 312 13.56 -5.15 16.33
C LYS A 312 14.25 -5.40 17.68
N GLY A 313 13.91 -6.48 18.38
CA GLY A 313 14.67 -6.95 19.53
C GLY A 313 13.84 -7.25 20.77
N PRO A 314 14.49 -7.67 21.87
CA PRO A 314 13.81 -8.24 23.03
C PRO A 314 12.86 -7.26 23.73
N ALA A 315 13.16 -5.96 23.73
CA ALA A 315 12.27 -4.94 24.31
C ALA A 315 10.91 -4.86 23.60
N TYR A 316 10.86 -5.11 22.29
CA TYR A 316 9.61 -5.16 21.54
C TYR A 316 8.86 -6.45 21.82
N CYS A 317 9.57 -7.59 21.92
CA CYS A 317 8.99 -8.88 22.26
C CYS A 317 8.33 -8.90 23.64
N GLN A 318 8.97 -8.31 24.65
CA GLN A 318 8.44 -8.19 26.01
C GLN A 318 7.14 -7.39 26.09
N ARG A 319 6.87 -6.51 25.12
CA ARG A 319 5.61 -5.76 25.03
C ARG A 319 4.53 -6.50 24.23
N LEU A 320 4.93 -7.39 23.33
CA LEU A 320 4.04 -8.25 22.55
C LEU A 320 3.58 -9.48 23.33
N TRP A 321 4.40 -9.96 24.26
CA TRP A 321 4.15 -11.11 25.11
C TRP A 321 4.67 -10.82 26.52
N PRO A 322 3.91 -11.11 27.60
CA PRO A 322 2.71 -11.95 27.65
C PRO A 322 1.42 -11.27 27.17
N GLY A 323 0.56 -12.02 26.43
CA GLY A 323 -0.67 -11.49 25.82
C GLY A 323 -1.39 -12.51 24.91
N PRO A 324 -2.41 -12.09 24.14
CA PRO A 324 -3.23 -12.98 23.30
C PRO A 324 -2.46 -13.59 22.11
N LEU A 325 -1.28 -13.05 21.79
CA LEU A 325 -0.47 -13.42 20.63
C LEU A 325 -0.26 -14.94 20.51
N LEU A 326 0.17 -15.60 21.58
CA LEU A 326 0.49 -17.04 21.55
C LEU A 326 -0.77 -17.88 21.28
N SER A 327 -1.89 -17.52 21.90
CA SER A 327 -3.18 -18.19 21.67
C SER A 327 -3.69 -17.99 20.25
N CYS A 328 -3.54 -16.79 19.70
CA CYS A 328 -3.86 -16.51 18.30
C CYS A 328 -2.99 -17.33 17.34
N LEU A 329 -1.68 -17.45 17.61
CA LEU A 329 -0.77 -18.23 16.77
C LEU A 329 -1.07 -19.72 16.80
N LEU A 330 -1.46 -20.27 17.95
CA LEU A 330 -1.92 -21.65 18.02
C LEU A 330 -3.15 -21.89 17.15
N LYS A 331 -4.08 -20.94 17.08
CA LYS A 331 -5.24 -21.02 16.18
C LYS A 331 -4.84 -20.95 14.70
N THR A 332 -3.86 -20.12 14.34
CA THR A 332 -3.40 -20.02 12.94
C THR A 332 -2.61 -21.24 12.49
N LEU A 333 -1.88 -21.92 13.39
CA LEU A 333 -1.19 -23.18 13.08
C LEU A 333 -2.15 -24.34 12.70
N VAL A 334 -3.42 -24.27 13.10
CA VAL A 334 -4.43 -25.29 12.76
C VAL A 334 -4.99 -25.08 11.34
N LEU A 335 -4.74 -23.92 10.72
CA LEU A 335 -5.20 -23.63 9.36
C LEU A 335 -4.46 -24.48 8.32
N SER A 336 -5.10 -24.69 7.16
CA SER A 336 -4.52 -25.48 6.06
C SER A 336 -3.62 -24.66 5.13
N ASP A 337 -3.61 -23.34 5.25
CA ASP A 337 -2.82 -22.47 4.37
C ASP A 337 -1.34 -22.46 4.78
N THR A 338 -0.48 -22.97 3.91
CA THR A 338 0.95 -23.15 4.19
C THR A 338 1.70 -21.83 4.32
N GLU A 339 1.22 -20.75 3.69
CA GLU A 339 1.84 -19.43 3.79
C GLU A 339 1.54 -18.81 5.16
N VAL A 340 0.28 -18.88 5.61
CA VAL A 340 -0.15 -18.42 6.95
C VAL A 340 0.56 -19.20 8.05
N VAL A 341 0.60 -20.53 7.94
CA VAL A 341 1.29 -21.41 8.90
C VAL A 341 2.79 -21.11 8.88
N GLY A 342 3.39 -20.97 7.70
CA GLY A 342 4.80 -20.63 7.55
C GLY A 342 5.19 -19.31 8.21
N GLN A 343 4.36 -18.27 8.09
CA GLN A 343 4.57 -16.99 8.78
C GLN A 343 4.36 -17.11 10.30
N SER A 344 3.40 -17.91 10.74
CA SER A 344 3.15 -18.16 12.17
C SER A 344 4.35 -18.85 12.84
N LEU A 345 4.95 -19.85 12.16
CA LEU A 345 6.15 -20.54 12.62
C LEU A 345 7.36 -19.61 12.73
N GLU A 346 7.53 -18.69 11.76
CA GLU A 346 8.61 -17.70 11.80
C GLU A 346 8.44 -16.74 12.99
N LEU A 347 7.21 -16.29 13.26
CA LEU A 347 6.91 -15.43 14.40
C LEU A 347 7.22 -16.13 15.73
N LEU A 348 6.83 -17.41 15.87
CA LEU A 348 7.14 -18.21 17.05
C LEU A 348 8.64 -18.40 17.23
N GLN A 349 9.38 -18.66 16.16
CA GLN A 349 10.83 -18.82 16.20
C GLN A 349 11.53 -17.54 16.67
N LEU A 350 11.11 -16.37 16.16
CA LEU A 350 11.62 -15.09 16.61
C LEU A 350 11.21 -14.78 18.05
N LEU A 351 10.00 -15.17 18.47
CA LEU A 351 9.54 -15.00 19.84
C LEU A 351 10.36 -15.83 20.83
N PHE A 352 10.57 -17.13 20.55
CA PHE A 352 11.34 -18.03 21.42
C PHE A 352 12.80 -17.60 21.53
N LEU A 353 13.34 -17.01 20.46
CA LEU A 353 14.68 -16.44 20.47
C LEU A 353 14.85 -15.33 21.51
N TYR A 354 13.89 -14.42 21.61
CA TYR A 354 13.99 -13.25 22.49
C TYR A 354 13.34 -13.47 23.87
N GLN A 355 12.41 -14.42 23.98
CA GLN A 355 11.63 -14.76 25.17
C GLN A 355 11.48 -16.29 25.29
N PRO A 356 12.48 -17.00 25.86
CA PRO A 356 12.45 -18.46 25.99
C PRO A 356 11.29 -18.96 26.86
N GLU A 357 10.77 -18.13 27.77
CA GLU A 357 9.59 -18.44 28.59
C GLU A 357 8.33 -18.64 27.74
N ALA A 358 8.24 -17.98 26.57
CA ALA A 358 7.15 -18.16 25.63
C ALA A 358 7.15 -19.57 25.02
N ALA A 359 8.33 -20.19 24.90
CA ALA A 359 8.47 -21.55 24.38
C ALA A 359 7.91 -22.59 25.35
N GLN A 360 8.16 -22.40 26.66
CA GLN A 360 7.55 -23.23 27.70
C GLN A 360 6.02 -23.07 27.71
N ALA A 361 5.51 -21.84 27.59
CA ALA A 361 4.08 -21.59 27.49
C ALA A 361 3.45 -22.22 26.24
N PHE A 362 4.18 -22.26 25.11
CA PHE A 362 3.74 -22.92 23.89
C PHE A 362 3.60 -24.43 24.08
N LEU A 363 4.57 -25.08 24.74
CA LEU A 363 4.50 -26.50 25.06
C LEU A 363 3.33 -26.83 25.99
N GLN A 364 3.07 -25.97 26.99
CA GLN A 364 1.95 -26.14 27.92
C GLN A 364 0.57 -26.00 27.26
N GLN A 365 0.47 -25.25 26.16
CA GLN A 365 -0.78 -25.04 25.41
C GLN A 365 -0.94 -26.01 24.23
N SER A 366 -0.33 -27.20 24.31
CA SER A 366 -0.39 -28.24 23.27
C SER A 366 0.16 -27.81 21.91
N GLY A 367 1.13 -26.87 21.87
CA GLY A 367 1.70 -26.37 20.64
C GLY A 367 2.32 -27.44 19.73
N LEU A 368 2.89 -28.50 20.31
CA LEU A 368 3.43 -29.64 19.53
C LEU A 368 2.34 -30.38 18.74
N GLN A 369 1.14 -30.54 19.29
CA GLN A 369 0.02 -31.19 18.61
C GLN A 369 -0.45 -30.35 17.40
N ALA A 370 -0.36 -29.03 17.49
CA ALA A 370 -0.67 -28.15 16.36
C ALA A 370 0.34 -28.32 15.19
N LEU A 371 1.59 -28.70 15.49
CA LEU A 371 2.64 -28.92 14.49
C LEU A 371 2.53 -30.29 13.80
N GLU A 372 1.99 -31.31 14.46
CA GLU A 372 1.83 -32.67 13.91
C GLU A 372 1.04 -32.66 12.60
N ARG A 373 0.07 -31.75 12.48
CA ARG A 373 -0.78 -31.59 11.29
C ARG A 373 -0.02 -31.21 10.01
N HIS A 374 1.18 -30.65 10.15
CA HIS A 374 2.00 -30.13 9.05
C HIS A 374 3.34 -30.87 8.92
N GLN A 375 3.55 -32.01 9.58
CA GLN A 375 4.81 -32.76 9.50
C GLN A 375 5.10 -33.32 8.10
N GLU A 376 4.07 -33.58 7.31
CA GLU A 376 4.18 -34.10 5.94
C GLU A 376 4.37 -32.98 4.89
N GLU A 377 4.18 -31.71 5.29
CA GLU A 377 4.37 -30.54 4.42
C GLU A 377 5.86 -30.25 4.19
N ALA A 378 6.39 -30.68 3.05
CA ALA A 378 7.81 -30.52 2.70
C ALA A 378 8.30 -29.05 2.77
N GLN A 379 7.42 -28.08 2.55
CA GLN A 379 7.74 -26.64 2.61
C GLN A 379 7.92 -26.12 4.05
N LEU A 380 7.36 -26.82 5.04
CA LEU A 380 7.32 -26.39 6.45
C LEU A 380 8.25 -27.21 7.35
N GLN A 381 8.70 -28.40 6.91
CA GLN A 381 9.53 -29.31 7.70
C GLN A 381 10.75 -28.65 8.34
N ASP A 382 11.55 -27.90 7.58
CA ASP A 382 12.73 -27.21 8.09
C ASP A 382 12.39 -26.21 9.22
N ARG A 383 11.25 -25.51 9.08
CA ARG A 383 10.77 -24.53 10.08
C ARG A 383 10.23 -25.23 11.31
N ILE A 384 9.48 -26.31 11.15
CA ILE A 384 8.94 -27.13 12.26
C ILE A 384 10.09 -27.73 13.08
N LEU A 385 11.10 -28.30 12.41
CA LEU A 385 12.27 -28.87 13.07
C LEU A 385 13.07 -27.80 13.82
N ALA A 386 13.27 -26.63 13.22
CA ALA A 386 13.97 -25.52 13.88
C ALA A 386 13.19 -24.99 15.10
N LEU A 387 11.86 -24.97 15.03
CA LEU A 387 11.00 -24.57 16.14
C LEU A 387 11.03 -25.60 17.27
N GLN A 388 10.97 -26.90 16.97
CA GLN A 388 11.10 -27.98 17.95
C GLN A 388 12.46 -28.02 18.65
N GLN A 389 13.52 -27.51 18.02
CA GLN A 389 14.84 -27.39 18.65
C GLN A 389 14.96 -26.17 19.58
N THR A 390 14.05 -25.21 19.46
CA THR A 390 14.04 -23.96 20.23
C THR A 390 12.94 -23.88 21.28
N ALA A 391 11.94 -24.77 21.19
CA ALA A 391 10.93 -25.03 22.22
C ALA A 391 11.43 -26.10 23.20
#